data_AF-A0A2D5P859-F1
#
_entry.id   AF-A0A2D5P859-F1
#
_cell.length_a   1.000
_cell.length_b   1.000
_cell.length_c   1.000
_cell.angle_alpha   90.00
_cell.angle_beta   90.00
_cell.angle_gamma   90.00
#
_symmetry.space_group_name_H-M   'P 1'
#
loop_
_entity.id
_entity.type
_entity.pdbx_description
1 polymer ?
#
loop_
_entity_poly.entity_id
_entity_poly.type
_entity_poly.pdbx_seq_one_letter_code
_entity_poly.pdbx_strand_id
1 'polypeptide(L)' 'MKKTLILFLLIISFLFAKDDYSEMSTQELIAIMGYVKAENKNKFVRELKSRISTMSASEKSSYENNLPKLKK' A
#
# COMPACT_ATOMS: atom_id res chain seq x y z
N MET A 1 15.72 34.81 5.72
CA MET A 1 16.16 33.75 6.66
C MET A 1 15.03 32.83 7.13
N LYS A 2 13.80 33.32 7.41
CA LYS A 2 12.67 32.42 7.78
C LYS A 2 12.05 31.65 6.60
N LYS A 3 12.01 32.26 5.40
CA LYS A 3 11.42 31.67 4.19
C LYS A 3 12.17 30.42 3.70
N THR A 4 13.49 30.38 3.86
CA THR A 4 14.35 29.25 3.48
C THR A 4 14.19 28.06 4.44
N LEU A 5 13.92 28.31 5.72
CA LEU A 5 13.65 27.27 6.71
C LEU A 5 12.34 26.53 6.42
N ILE A 6 11.30 27.25 6.00
CA ILE A 6 10.00 26.67 5.63
C ILE A 6 10.17 25.75 4.40
N LEU A 7 10.92 26.20 3.40
CA LEU A 7 11.19 25.38 2.20
C LEU A 7 11.98 24.11 2.54
N PHE A 8 12.96 24.21 3.45
CA PHE A 8 13.73 23.07 3.91
C PHE A 8 12.88 22.05 4.70
N LEU A 9 12.00 22.54 5.60
CA LEU A 9 11.05 21.68 6.33
C LEU A 9 10.06 20.98 5.41
N LEU A 10 9.62 21.65 4.34
CA LEU A 10 8.71 21.09 3.35
C LEU A 10 9.38 20.01 2.47
N ILE A 11 10.68 20.12 2.20
CA ILE A 11 11.43 19.07 1.49
C ILE A 11 11.61 17.83 2.38
N ILE A 12 11.82 18.02 3.69
CA ILE A 12 12.00 16.91 4.63
C ILE A 12 10.72 16.08 4.80
N SER A 13 9.52 16.67 4.71
CA SER A 13 8.28 15.90 4.83
C SER A 13 8.10 14.87 3.70
N PHE A 14 8.60 15.16 2.50
CA PHE A 14 8.59 14.21 1.38
C PHE A 14 9.56 13.04 1.57
N LEU A 15 10.62 13.20 2.37
CA LEU A 15 11.56 12.11 2.68
C LEU A 15 10.91 10.99 3.53
N PHE A 16 9.76 11.25 4.14
CA PHE A 16 9.05 10.32 5.01
C PHE A 16 7.77 9.76 4.41
N ALA A 17 7.56 9.86 3.09
CA ALA A 17 6.49 9.15 2.41
C ALA A 17 6.75 7.63 2.50
N LYS A 18 6.33 7.03 3.62
CA LYS A 18 6.27 5.58 3.79
C LYS A 18 5.06 5.10 3.01
N ASP A 19 5.22 4.01 2.28
CA ASP A 19 4.09 3.29 1.70
C ASP A 19 3.22 2.75 2.85
N ASP A 20 2.18 3.52 3.18
CA ASP A 20 1.17 3.17 4.16
C ASP A 20 -0.05 2.58 3.46
N TYR A 21 -0.20 1.28 3.62
CA TYR A 21 -1.26 0.51 2.98
C TYR A 21 -2.58 0.56 3.78
N SER A 22 -2.57 1.03 5.04
CA SER A 22 -3.78 1.06 5.87
C SER A 22 -4.81 2.06 5.36
N GLU A 23 -4.37 3.15 4.73
CA GLU A 23 -5.23 4.19 4.17
C GLU A 23 -5.85 3.79 2.83
N MET A 24 -5.36 2.73 2.18
CA MET A 24 -5.92 2.24 0.92
C MET A 24 -7.21 1.46 1.18
N SER A 25 -8.13 1.45 0.22
CA SER A 25 -9.28 0.54 0.22
C SER A 25 -8.85 -0.90 -0.11
N THR A 26 -9.67 -1.88 0.25
CA THR A 26 -9.41 -3.30 -0.09
C THR A 26 -9.33 -3.52 -1.60
N GLN A 27 -10.15 -2.81 -2.39
CA GLN A 27 -10.13 -2.87 -3.85
C GLN A 27 -8.81 -2.34 -4.43
N GLU A 28 -8.31 -1.22 -3.92
CA GLU A 28 -7.02 -0.66 -4.35
C GLU A 28 -5.86 -1.60 -3.98
N LEU A 29 -5.89 -2.20 -2.78
CA LEU A 29 -4.90 -3.20 -2.38
C LEU A 29 -4.90 -4.39 -3.34
N ILE A 30 -6.08 -4.90 -3.72
CA ILE A 30 -6.19 -6.00 -4.70
C ILE A 30 -5.66 -5.57 -6.07
N ALA A 31 -5.98 -4.35 -6.52
CA ALA A 31 -5.58 -3.84 -7.84
C ALA A 31 -4.06 -3.76 -8.01
N ILE A 32 -3.33 -3.45 -6.94
CA ILE A 32 -1.86 -3.35 -6.97
C ILE A 32 -1.13 -4.67 -6.68
N MET A 33 -1.85 -5.79 -6.49
CA MET A 33 -1.24 -7.11 -6.27
C MET A 33 -0.29 -7.48 -7.43
N GLY A 34 0.99 -7.62 -7.11
CA GLY A 34 2.05 -7.93 -8.08
C GLY A 34 2.81 -6.72 -8.62
N TYR A 35 2.44 -5.49 -8.24
CA TYR A 35 3.14 -4.26 -8.62
C TYR A 35 3.87 -3.57 -7.45
N VAL A 36 3.79 -4.17 -6.26
CA VAL A 36 4.43 -3.63 -5.04
C VAL A 36 5.92 -3.91 -5.05
N LYS A 37 6.72 -2.86 -4.78
CA LYS A 37 8.18 -2.97 -4.67
C LYS A 37 8.59 -3.99 -3.61
N ALA A 38 9.70 -4.68 -3.84
CA ALA A 38 10.16 -5.78 -2.98
C ALA A 38 10.35 -5.33 -1.51
N GLU A 39 10.91 -4.14 -1.28
CA GLU A 39 11.12 -3.57 0.05
C GLU A 39 9.82 -3.34 0.85
N ASN A 40 8.68 -3.23 0.18
CA ASN A 40 7.38 -2.97 0.79
C ASN A 40 6.44 -4.19 0.77
N LYS A 41 6.82 -5.26 0.07
CA LYS A 41 5.98 -6.46 -0.11
C LYS A 41 5.49 -7.05 1.21
N ASN A 42 6.33 -7.08 2.25
CA ASN A 42 5.94 -7.59 3.57
C ASN A 42 4.85 -6.75 4.25
N LYS A 43 4.96 -5.41 4.17
CA LYS A 43 3.96 -4.50 4.74
C LYS A 43 2.63 -4.62 4.00
N PHE A 44 2.69 -4.63 2.67
CA PHE A 44 1.53 -4.80 1.81
C PHE A 44 0.81 -6.13 2.07
N VAL A 45 1.54 -7.25 2.11
CA VAL A 45 0.93 -8.57 2.36
C VAL A 45 0.31 -8.65 3.74
N ARG A 46 0.91 -8.02 4.76
CA ARG A 46 0.34 -7.97 6.10
C ARG A 46 -1.00 -7.24 6.10
N GLU A 47 -1.08 -6.09 5.44
CA GLU A 47 -2.31 -5.30 5.34
C GLU A 47 -3.37 -6.03 4.51
N LEU A 48 -3.01 -6.60 3.36
CA LEU A 48 -3.95 -7.35 2.53
C LEU A 48 -4.52 -8.56 3.30
N LYS A 49 -3.69 -9.25 4.09
CA LYS A 49 -4.13 -10.39 4.91
C LYS A 49 -5.04 -10.00 6.07
N SER A 50 -4.84 -8.82 6.68
CA SER A 50 -5.67 -8.37 7.81
C SER A 50 -7.14 -8.15 7.41
N ARG A 51 -7.39 -7.90 6.12
CA ARG A 51 -8.72 -7.60 5.56
C ARG A 51 -9.46 -8.79 4.98
N ILE A 52 -8.83 -9.98 4.92
CA ILE A 52 -9.46 -11.18 4.30
C ILE A 52 -10.80 -11.52 4.95
N SER A 53 -10.93 -11.35 6.27
CA SER A 53 -12.16 -11.65 7.01
C SER A 53 -13.29 -10.66 6.76
N THR A 54 -12.99 -9.46 6.24
CA THR A 54 -13.97 -8.38 6.02
C THR A 54 -14.24 -8.12 4.54
N MET A 55 -13.62 -8.87 3.62
CA MET A 55 -13.88 -8.79 2.18
C MET A 55 -15.33 -9.16 1.86
N SER A 56 -15.94 -8.36 0.98
CA SER A 56 -17.14 -8.78 0.25
C SER A 56 -16.86 -9.97 -0.68
N ALA A 57 -17.91 -10.62 -1.17
CA ALA A 57 -17.78 -11.76 -2.09
C ALA A 57 -17.04 -11.38 -3.39
N SER A 58 -17.26 -10.17 -3.92
CA SER A 58 -16.60 -9.67 -5.13
C SER A 58 -15.11 -9.37 -4.89
N GLU A 59 -14.78 -8.77 -3.75
CA GLU A 59 -13.38 -8.54 -3.34
C GLU A 59 -12.65 -9.85 -3.13
N LYS A 60 -13.28 -10.82 -2.46
CA LYS A 60 -12.68 -12.13 -2.20
C LYS A 60 -12.37 -12.87 -3.51
N SER A 61 -13.32 -12.88 -4.46
CA SER A 61 -13.09 -13.44 -5.79
C SER A 61 -11.95 -12.72 -6.53
N SER A 62 -11.91 -11.38 -6.47
CA SER A 62 -10.83 -10.61 -7.08
C SER A 62 -9.47 -10.88 -6.42
N TYR A 63 -9.42 -10.98 -5.10
CA TYR A 63 -8.22 -11.35 -4.34
C TYR A 63 -7.71 -12.74 -4.77
N GLU A 64 -8.59 -13.74 -4.83
CA GLU A 64 -8.24 -15.11 -5.22
C GLU A 64 -7.68 -15.17 -6.64
N ASN A 65 -8.30 -14.47 -7.59
CA ASN A 65 -7.82 -14.37 -8.97
C ASN A 65 -6.44 -13.68 -9.09
N ASN A 66 -6.11 -12.80 -8.15
CA ASN A 66 -4.83 -12.07 -8.16
C ASN A 66 -3.74 -12.72 -7.28
N LEU A 67 -4.05 -13.73 -6.45
CA LEU A 67 -3.08 -14.45 -5.60
C LEU A 67 -1.80 -14.89 -6.36
N PRO A 68 -1.87 -15.44 -7.59
CA PRO A 68 -0.67 -15.84 -8.33
C PRO A 68 0.30 -14.69 -8.60
N LYS A 69 -0.18 -13.44 -8.68
CA LYS A 69 0.65 -12.26 -8.93
C LYS A 69 1.53 -11.89 -7.74
N LEU A 70 1.20 -12.33 -6.53
CA LEU A 70 2.04 -12.12 -5.34
C LEU A 70 3.33 -12.95 -5.36
N LYS A 71 3.40 -14.01 -6.17
CA LYS A 71 4.58 -14.88 -6.26
C LYS A 71 5.58 -14.43 -7.32
N LYS A 72 5.19 -13.50 -8.20
CA LYS A 72 6.11 -12.78 -9.09
C LYS A 72 6.87 -11.72 -8.30
#